data_AF-A0A1Q3GWX6-F1
#
_entry.id   AF-A0A1Q3GWX6-F1
#
_cell.length_a   1.000
_cell.length_b   1.000
_cell.length_c   1.000
_cell.angle_alpha   90.00
_cell.angle_beta   90.00
_cell.angle_gamma   90.00
#
_symmetry.space_group_name_H-M   'P 1'
#
loop_
_entity.id
_entity.type
_entity.pdbx_description
1 polymer ?
#
loop_
_entity_poly.entity_id
_entity_poly.type
_entity_poly.pdbx_seq_one_letter_code
_entity_poly.pdbx_strand_id
1 'polypeptide(L)'
;MKTIKLWALLSIVALCNHLAFAQTKSIEFNIKFDTAKVAHYQLKPYAKNQTYLQTHYAGYYLINPENARKLTSKTVTQVDLIYTQHPKKANLELLTKKRLATLYLVAPQLFDNPYIQWNMIIQTDYNDKNVFNLFHGFVIKYRPGTASYAYKGESDRLKSFVSGKTVLRDSTVLKIMERNLKWSNMAIVGDFTGSMTPYIAQVLLWHKLNLDVNQKKIKRFVFFNDGDQKLDMDKKIGTTGGIYHTQKLKLDSVVNTAIATIKGGFGGDGPENDVEALLFAQKQNPKVKHLVLIADNWSTMRDIKLMKKIKKPVRVVLCGVQNAVNVEYLNLAYRTKGSVHTIEEDIYNLIKIKEGGTIMINGHKYRLKKGQFYKI
;
A
#
# COMPACT_ATOMS: atom_id res chain seq x y z
N MET A 1 42.83 -41.98 59.51
CA MET A 1 41.96 -41.38 60.55
C MET A 1 41.42 -40.05 60.04
N LYS A 2 40.12 -39.82 60.22
CA LYS A 2 39.31 -38.62 59.92
C LYS A 2 38.78 -38.45 58.49
N THR A 3 37.53 -38.86 58.34
CA THR A 3 36.51 -38.33 57.43
C THR A 3 36.14 -36.88 57.82
N ILE A 4 35.99 -35.97 56.85
CA ILE A 4 35.02 -34.86 56.90
C ILE A 4 34.46 -34.63 55.48
N LYS A 5 33.13 -34.64 55.38
CA LYS A 5 32.29 -34.28 54.22
C LYS A 5 32.27 -32.75 54.03
N LEU A 6 32.10 -32.25 52.81
CA LEU A 6 30.86 -31.57 52.35
C LEU A 6 31.05 -30.97 50.94
N TRP A 7 30.06 -31.18 50.10
CA TRP A 7 29.87 -30.54 48.80
C TRP A 7 29.53 -29.05 48.96
N ALA A 8 30.02 -28.18 48.06
CA ALA A 8 29.22 -27.17 47.36
C ALA A 8 30.06 -26.21 46.47
N LEU A 9 29.56 -26.11 45.23
CA LEU A 9 29.46 -24.93 44.36
C LEU A 9 30.67 -24.37 43.56
N LEU A 10 30.32 -24.04 42.31
CA LEU A 10 30.98 -23.20 41.29
C LEU A 10 32.02 -23.92 40.42
N SER A 11 31.60 -24.73 39.45
CA SER A 11 31.00 -24.34 38.16
C SER A 11 31.95 -23.50 37.29
N ILE A 12 32.65 -24.19 36.39
CA ILE A 12 32.66 -23.91 34.93
C ILE A 12 32.84 -22.42 34.57
N VAL A 13 34.08 -21.90 34.59
CA VAL A 13 34.51 -20.81 33.70
C VAL A 13 36.01 -20.99 33.41
N ALA A 14 36.37 -22.07 32.71
CA ALA A 14 37.75 -22.26 32.25
C ALA A 14 37.80 -23.13 31.00
N LEU A 15 36.96 -22.82 29.99
CA LEU A 15 37.10 -23.35 28.64
C LEU A 15 36.19 -22.52 27.73
N CYS A 16 36.84 -21.65 26.95
CA CYS A 16 36.43 -21.06 25.67
C CYS A 16 36.97 -19.64 25.58
N ASN A 17 38.30 -19.51 25.50
CA ASN A 17 38.90 -18.44 24.72
C ASN A 17 38.51 -18.68 23.25
N HIS A 18 37.29 -18.25 22.91
CA HIS A 18 36.88 -18.07 21.54
C HIS A 18 37.76 -16.96 20.94
N LEU A 19 38.79 -17.38 20.23
CA LEU A 19 39.31 -16.64 19.08
C LEU A 19 38.21 -16.62 18.01
N ALA A 20 37.14 -15.87 18.27
CA ALA A 20 36.27 -15.36 17.24
C ALA A 20 36.98 -14.14 16.67
N PHE A 21 37.78 -14.35 15.63
CA PHE A 21 38.01 -13.31 14.64
C PHE A 21 36.62 -12.93 14.09
N ALA A 22 36.00 -11.94 14.71
CA ALA A 22 34.81 -11.32 14.17
C ALA A 22 35.23 -10.68 12.85
N GLN A 23 34.95 -11.36 11.73
CA GLN A 23 34.87 -10.70 10.44
C GLN A 23 33.86 -9.57 10.62
N THR A 24 34.36 -8.33 10.66
CA THR A 24 33.53 -7.13 10.62
C THR A 24 32.90 -7.10 9.23
N LYS A 25 31.74 -7.75 9.10
CA LYS A 25 30.94 -7.71 7.88
C LYS A 25 30.60 -6.24 7.65
N SER A 26 31.16 -5.64 6.61
CA SER A 26 30.87 -4.26 6.25
C SER A 26 29.38 -4.15 5.98
N ILE A 27 28.71 -3.22 6.66
CA ILE A 27 27.32 -2.88 6.36
C ILE A 27 27.32 -2.19 5.00
N GLU A 28 26.81 -2.88 3.98
CA GLU A 28 26.62 -2.31 2.65
C GLU A 28 25.15 -1.89 2.47
N PHE A 29 24.96 -0.63 2.09
CA PHE A 29 23.64 -0.08 1.77
C PHE A 29 23.45 -0.08 0.26
N ASN A 30 22.66 -1.04 -0.24
CA ASN A 30 22.29 -1.12 -1.65
C ASN A 30 21.12 -0.17 -1.97
N ILE A 31 21.39 1.15 -1.93
CA ILE A 31 20.40 2.19 -2.14
C ILE A 31 20.67 2.91 -3.47
N LYS A 32 19.65 2.97 -4.34
CA LYS A 32 19.69 3.82 -5.53
C LYS A 32 19.29 5.24 -5.15
N PHE A 33 20.20 6.19 -5.33
CA PHE A 33 19.94 7.61 -5.10
C PHE A 33 19.68 8.35 -6.42
N ASP A 34 18.62 9.14 -6.45
CA ASP A 34 18.50 10.23 -7.40
C ASP A 34 19.26 11.45 -6.88
N THR A 35 19.87 12.26 -7.75
CA THR A 35 20.66 13.43 -7.34
C THR A 35 20.05 14.71 -7.89
N ALA A 36 19.91 15.72 -7.03
CA ALA A 36 19.48 17.06 -7.41
C ALA A 36 20.40 18.13 -6.83
N LYS A 37 20.54 19.25 -7.55
CA LYS A 37 21.29 20.43 -7.09
C LYS A 37 20.31 21.57 -6.84
N VAL A 38 20.45 22.25 -5.71
CA VAL A 38 19.65 23.43 -5.34
C VAL A 38 20.59 24.55 -4.88
N ALA A 39 20.18 25.81 -5.02
CA ALA A 39 20.97 26.92 -4.49
C ALA A 39 21.07 26.80 -2.95
N HIS A 40 19.91 26.85 -2.30
CA HIS A 40 19.74 26.74 -0.85
C HIS A 40 18.57 25.81 -0.52
N TYR A 41 18.74 24.88 0.42
CA TYR A 41 17.64 24.04 0.88
C TYR A 41 16.92 24.73 2.04
N GLN A 42 15.64 25.04 1.86
CA GLN A 42 14.81 25.63 2.91
C GLN A 42 14.15 24.55 3.75
N LEU A 43 14.68 24.31 4.95
CA LEU A 43 14.07 23.40 5.91
C LEU A 43 12.71 23.96 6.38
N LYS A 44 11.68 23.13 6.35
CA LYS A 44 10.34 23.45 6.87
C LYS A 44 10.09 22.67 8.16
N PRO A 45 10.61 23.12 9.31
CA PRO A 45 10.61 22.32 10.55
C PRO A 45 9.22 21.99 11.09
N TYR A 46 8.19 22.75 10.68
CA TYR A 46 6.79 22.59 11.10
C TYR A 46 5.90 21.91 10.05
N ALA A 47 6.47 21.38 8.96
CA ALA A 47 5.68 20.66 7.97
C ALA A 47 5.13 19.35 8.58
N LYS A 48 3.81 19.17 8.52
CA LYS A 48 3.07 18.12 9.25
C LYS A 48 3.36 16.68 8.77
N ASN A 49 3.96 16.52 7.60
CA ASN A 49 4.20 15.25 6.92
C ASN A 49 5.69 14.96 6.69
N GLN A 50 6.56 15.57 7.50
CA GLN A 50 7.97 15.27 7.49
C GLN A 50 8.59 15.42 8.88
N THR A 51 9.71 14.74 9.08
CA THR A 51 10.64 14.98 10.18
C THR A 51 12.04 15.18 9.60
N TYR A 52 12.97 15.65 10.42
CA TYR A 52 14.36 15.81 10.00
C TYR A 52 15.32 15.32 11.08
N LEU A 53 16.44 14.78 10.63
CA LEU A 53 17.56 14.31 11.43
C LEU A 53 18.82 15.06 10.97
N GLN A 54 19.20 16.08 11.71
CA GLN A 54 20.28 16.98 11.38
C GLN A 54 21.62 16.39 11.82
N THR A 55 22.64 16.57 10.99
CA THR A 55 24.05 16.33 11.31
C THR A 55 24.79 17.65 11.42
N HIS A 56 25.94 17.67 12.09
CA HIS A 56 26.87 18.79 11.95
C HIS A 56 27.41 18.92 10.52
N TYR A 57 27.84 20.12 10.16
CA TYR A 57 28.65 20.35 8.97
C TYR A 57 29.85 19.39 8.95
N ALA A 58 30.14 18.79 7.79
CA ALA A 58 31.17 17.77 7.59
C ALA A 58 31.10 16.57 8.57
N GLY A 59 30.00 16.41 9.30
CA GLY A 59 29.81 15.37 10.31
C GLY A 59 28.75 14.33 9.92
N TYR A 60 28.69 13.26 10.71
CA TYR A 60 27.71 12.17 10.57
C TYR A 60 26.92 11.87 11.86
N TYR A 61 27.33 12.45 12.99
CA TYR A 61 26.57 12.36 14.24
C TYR A 61 25.27 13.15 14.12
N LEU A 62 24.17 12.51 14.54
CA LEU A 62 22.85 13.14 14.56
C LEU A 62 22.74 14.04 15.80
N ILE A 63 22.34 15.29 15.58
CA ILE A 63 22.10 16.29 16.64
C ILE A 63 20.79 15.99 17.38
N ASN A 64 19.80 15.48 16.65
CA ASN A 64 18.43 15.25 17.11
C ASN A 64 17.92 13.81 16.77
N PRO A 65 18.64 12.75 17.21
CA PRO A 65 18.28 11.36 16.90
C PRO A 65 16.90 10.95 17.40
N GLU A 66 16.39 11.57 18.47
CA GLU A 66 15.07 11.33 19.04
C GLU A 66 13.92 11.63 18.07
N ASN A 67 14.14 12.50 17.07
CA ASN A 67 13.16 12.77 16.03
C ASN A 67 12.84 11.52 15.17
N ALA A 68 13.68 10.49 15.19
CA ALA A 68 13.42 9.22 14.53
C ALA A 68 12.17 8.52 15.11
N ARG A 69 11.84 8.75 16.39
CA ARG A 69 10.62 8.21 17.02
C ARG A 69 9.33 8.70 16.35
N LYS A 70 9.37 9.85 15.65
CA LYS A 70 8.21 10.37 14.89
C LYS A 70 7.87 9.50 13.68
N LEU A 71 8.80 8.64 13.26
CA LEU A 71 8.63 7.71 12.14
C LEU A 71 7.91 6.43 12.54
N THR A 72 7.76 6.16 13.85
CA THR A 72 7.02 5.00 14.33
C THR A 72 5.59 5.03 13.80
N SER A 73 5.16 3.94 13.18
CA SER A 73 3.83 3.79 12.57
C SER A 73 3.53 4.80 11.45
N LYS A 74 4.56 5.37 10.80
CA LYS A 74 4.41 6.22 9.61
C LYS A 74 4.79 5.46 8.35
N THR A 75 3.99 5.61 7.30
CA THR A 75 4.38 5.18 5.95
C THR A 75 5.32 6.21 5.34
N VAL A 76 6.62 5.97 5.46
CA VAL A 76 7.67 6.81 4.85
C VAL A 76 7.66 6.60 3.33
N THR A 77 7.71 7.70 2.59
CA THR A 77 7.69 7.69 1.12
C THR A 77 9.00 8.20 0.52
N GLN A 78 9.75 9.03 1.25
CA GLN A 78 10.95 9.67 0.73
C GLN A 78 11.95 9.99 1.83
N VAL A 79 13.24 9.80 1.53
CA VAL A 79 14.37 10.22 2.36
C VAL A 79 15.31 11.07 1.51
N ASP A 80 15.47 12.34 1.89
CA ASP A 80 16.39 13.27 1.26
C ASP A 80 17.63 13.42 2.15
N LEU A 81 18.81 13.03 1.64
CA LEU A 81 20.10 13.36 2.24
C LEU A 81 20.56 14.71 1.68
N ILE A 82 20.57 15.74 2.52
CA ILE A 82 20.91 17.11 2.13
C ILE A 82 22.28 17.48 2.68
N TYR A 83 23.15 18.02 1.83
CA TYR A 83 24.50 18.45 2.21
C TYR A 83 25.08 19.45 1.21
N THR A 84 26.24 20.03 1.57
CA THR A 84 27.10 20.80 0.67
C THR A 84 28.29 19.95 0.26
N GLN A 85 28.74 20.07 -1.00
CA GLN A 85 29.98 19.44 -1.45
C GLN A 85 31.18 20.37 -1.17
N HIS A 86 31.41 20.70 0.11
CA HIS A 86 32.53 21.55 0.53
C HIS A 86 33.73 20.72 1.03
N PRO A 87 34.98 21.10 0.67
CA PRO A 87 35.32 22.06 -0.39
C PRO A 87 34.90 21.53 -1.77
N LYS A 88 34.80 22.40 -2.78
CA LYS A 88 34.33 22.03 -4.12
C LYS A 88 35.04 20.76 -4.62
N LYS A 89 34.27 19.79 -5.10
CA LYS A 89 34.74 18.47 -5.58
C LYS A 89 35.27 17.53 -4.48
N ALA A 90 34.99 17.78 -3.20
CA ALA A 90 35.31 16.82 -2.13
C ALA A 90 34.67 15.45 -2.42
N ASN A 91 35.45 14.38 -2.17
CA ASN A 91 34.92 13.02 -2.15
C ASN A 91 34.22 12.77 -0.80
N LEU A 92 32.90 12.63 -0.85
CA LEU A 92 32.07 12.46 0.35
C LEU A 92 31.55 11.03 0.51
N GLU A 93 32.07 10.05 -0.25
CA GLU A 93 31.56 8.67 -0.23
C GLU A 93 31.60 8.05 1.18
N LEU A 94 32.76 8.12 1.85
CA LEU A 94 32.92 7.59 3.21
C LEU A 94 32.01 8.31 4.21
N LEU A 95 31.88 9.63 4.08
CA LEU A 95 31.01 10.42 4.96
C LEU A 95 29.54 10.06 4.76
N THR A 96 29.11 9.87 3.51
CA THR A 96 27.76 9.38 3.17
C THR A 96 27.50 8.00 3.75
N LYS A 97 28.45 7.05 3.64
CA LYS A 97 28.33 5.73 4.27
C LYS A 97 28.17 5.84 5.79
N LYS A 98 28.96 6.68 6.45
CA LYS A 98 28.85 6.93 7.90
C LYS A 98 27.50 7.55 8.28
N ARG A 99 26.97 8.47 7.49
CA ARG A 99 25.64 9.09 7.69
C ARG A 99 24.51 8.07 7.53
N LEU A 100 24.59 7.19 6.54
CA LEU A 100 23.62 6.12 6.37
C LEU A 100 23.67 5.12 7.52
N ALA A 101 24.87 4.79 8.00
CA ALA A 101 25.02 3.96 9.19
C ALA A 101 24.39 4.59 10.44
N THR A 102 24.59 5.89 10.69
CA THR A 102 23.92 6.56 11.82
C THR A 102 22.41 6.65 11.66
N LEU A 103 21.90 6.82 10.44
CA LEU A 103 20.46 6.75 10.17
C LEU A 103 19.90 5.34 10.46
N TYR A 104 20.61 4.29 10.02
CA TYR A 104 20.22 2.89 10.26
C TYR A 104 20.11 2.56 11.74
N LEU A 105 21.01 3.08 12.57
CA LEU A 105 20.97 2.85 14.02
C LEU A 105 19.70 3.40 14.70
N VAL A 106 19.13 4.49 14.18
CA VAL A 106 17.96 5.15 14.80
C VAL A 106 16.64 4.87 14.07
N ALA A 107 16.71 4.45 12.80
CA ALA A 107 15.55 4.19 11.96
C ALA A 107 15.83 3.02 10.97
N PRO A 108 16.09 1.79 11.47
CA PRO A 108 16.43 0.65 10.62
C PRO A 108 15.32 0.30 9.62
N GLN A 109 14.06 0.55 9.98
CA GLN A 109 12.89 0.27 9.14
C GLN A 109 12.88 1.01 7.79
N LEU A 110 13.66 2.09 7.65
CA LEU A 110 13.77 2.80 6.37
C LEU A 110 14.50 1.97 5.30
N PHE A 111 15.34 1.03 5.72
CA PHE A 111 16.19 0.26 4.83
C PHE A 111 15.53 -1.06 4.40
N ASP A 112 14.45 -1.46 5.08
CA ASP A 112 13.66 -2.64 4.75
C ASP A 112 12.59 -2.37 3.68
N ASN A 113 12.27 -1.09 3.42
CA ASN A 113 11.23 -0.69 2.46
C ASN A 113 11.81 -0.32 1.10
N PRO A 114 11.69 -1.18 0.06
CA PRO A 114 12.26 -0.92 -1.25
C PRO A 114 11.54 0.19 -2.04
N TYR A 115 10.40 0.66 -1.56
CA TYR A 115 9.57 1.68 -2.23
C TYR A 115 9.87 3.12 -1.78
N ILE A 116 10.79 3.31 -0.82
CA ILE A 116 11.21 4.65 -0.40
C ILE A 116 12.04 5.27 -1.51
N GLN A 117 11.68 6.48 -1.93
CA GLN A 117 12.53 7.27 -2.82
C GLN A 117 13.69 7.90 -2.04
N TRP A 118 14.92 7.64 -2.47
CA TRP A 118 16.12 8.20 -1.85
C TRP A 118 16.73 9.25 -2.76
N ASN A 119 16.94 10.46 -2.23
CA ASN A 119 17.55 11.56 -2.98
C ASN A 119 18.79 12.10 -2.27
N MET A 120 19.80 12.48 -3.05
CA MET A 120 20.89 13.37 -2.62
C MET A 120 20.59 14.78 -3.09
N ILE A 121 20.45 15.72 -2.15
CA ILE A 121 20.21 17.13 -2.45
C ILE A 121 21.49 17.92 -2.14
N ILE A 122 22.17 18.37 -3.19
CA ILE A 122 23.42 19.12 -3.08
C ILE A 122 23.10 20.61 -3.10
N GLN A 123 23.39 21.30 -1.99
CA GLN A 123 23.32 22.75 -1.91
C GLN A 123 24.56 23.35 -2.60
N THR A 124 24.35 24.34 -3.46
CA THR A 124 25.38 24.88 -4.37
C THR A 124 25.78 26.31 -4.08
N ASP A 125 24.94 27.09 -3.41
CA ASP A 125 25.21 28.47 -3.05
C ASP A 125 25.86 28.55 -1.66
N TYR A 126 27.09 28.05 -1.59
CA TYR A 126 27.90 28.07 -0.37
C TYR A 126 29.28 28.69 -0.60
N ASN A 127 29.83 29.25 0.46
CA ASN A 127 31.19 29.76 0.59
C ASN A 127 31.74 29.39 1.98
N ASP A 128 33.01 29.67 2.23
CA ASP A 128 33.69 29.31 3.49
C ASP A 128 33.07 29.96 4.73
N LYS A 129 32.24 31.00 4.58
CA LYS A 129 31.60 31.69 5.69
C LYS A 129 30.20 31.15 6.01
N ASN A 130 29.42 30.79 4.99
CA ASN A 130 28.02 30.38 5.17
C ASN A 130 27.83 28.86 5.26
N VAL A 131 28.83 28.05 4.87
CA VAL A 131 28.68 26.60 4.74
C VAL A 131 28.28 25.92 6.05
N PHE A 132 28.71 26.44 7.19
CA PHE A 132 28.41 25.92 8.52
C PHE A 132 26.94 26.16 8.95
N ASN A 133 26.26 27.12 8.32
CA ASN A 133 24.89 27.50 8.63
C ASN A 133 23.86 26.81 7.73
N LEU A 134 24.31 26.10 6.68
CA LEU A 134 23.44 25.35 5.80
C LEU A 134 22.95 24.07 6.47
N PHE A 135 21.79 23.57 6.06
CA PHE A 135 21.26 22.33 6.62
C PHE A 135 22.06 21.14 6.10
N HIS A 136 22.55 20.29 7.00
CA HIS A 136 23.13 18.98 6.69
C HIS A 136 22.38 17.91 7.44
N GLY A 137 22.00 16.84 6.76
CA GLY A 137 21.31 15.71 7.38
C GLY A 137 20.20 15.16 6.51
N PHE A 138 19.21 14.53 7.14
CA PHE A 138 18.10 13.87 6.48
C PHE A 138 16.81 14.63 6.67
N VAL A 139 16.04 14.76 5.58
CA VAL A 139 14.61 15.11 5.66
C VAL A 139 13.82 13.89 5.21
N ILE A 140 12.94 13.42 6.08
CA ILE A 140 12.19 12.17 5.91
C ILE A 140 10.73 12.54 5.79
N LYS A 141 10.15 12.26 4.62
CA LYS A 141 8.75 12.56 4.32
C LYS A 141 7.93 11.29 4.44
N TYR A 142 6.80 11.42 5.10
CA TYR A 142 5.86 10.34 5.33
C TYR A 142 4.45 10.77 4.99
N ARG A 143 3.58 9.81 4.72
CA ARG A 143 2.15 10.11 4.51
C ARG A 143 1.61 10.85 5.75
N PRO A 144 0.90 12.00 5.57
CA PRO A 144 0.39 12.77 6.69
C PRO A 144 -0.50 11.91 7.59
N GLY A 145 -0.03 11.68 8.82
CA GLY A 145 -0.75 10.90 9.81
C GLY A 145 -1.64 11.80 10.66
N THR A 146 -2.86 12.05 10.18
CA THR A 146 -4.06 12.16 11.02
C THR A 146 -5.19 11.61 10.17
N ALA A 147 -5.68 10.44 10.57
CA ALA A 147 -6.73 9.72 9.88
C ALA A 147 -7.89 10.69 9.52
N SER A 148 -8.29 11.57 10.44
CA SER A 148 -9.34 12.58 10.23
C SER A 148 -9.09 13.59 9.08
N TYR A 149 -7.88 14.09 8.89
CA TYR A 149 -7.58 15.03 7.80
C TYR A 149 -7.39 14.32 6.47
N ALA A 150 -6.82 13.11 6.46
CA ALA A 150 -6.77 12.27 5.28
C ALA A 150 -8.19 11.88 4.83
N TYR A 151 -9.07 11.50 5.76
CA TYR A 151 -10.47 11.17 5.47
C TYR A 151 -11.26 12.38 5.02
N LYS A 152 -11.05 13.54 5.64
CA LYS A 152 -11.68 14.78 5.20
C LYS A 152 -11.22 15.14 3.79
N GLY A 153 -9.91 15.10 3.53
CA GLY A 153 -9.34 15.34 2.20
C GLY A 153 -9.88 14.37 1.15
N GLU A 154 -9.92 13.07 1.45
CA GLU A 154 -10.38 12.06 0.50
C GLU A 154 -11.90 12.10 0.29
N SER A 155 -12.67 12.37 1.35
CA SER A 155 -14.12 12.60 1.25
C SER A 155 -14.44 13.86 0.43
N ASP A 156 -13.69 14.94 0.63
CA ASP A 156 -13.87 16.20 -0.08
C ASP A 156 -13.46 16.05 -1.55
N ARG A 157 -12.38 15.31 -1.82
CA ARG A 157 -11.94 14.93 -3.17
C ARG A 157 -12.98 14.05 -3.87
N LEU A 158 -13.57 13.08 -3.17
CA LEU A 158 -14.66 12.26 -3.71
C LEU A 158 -15.86 13.13 -4.10
N LYS A 159 -16.27 14.05 -3.22
CA LYS A 159 -17.36 15.00 -3.51
C LYS A 159 -17.03 15.92 -4.68
N SER A 160 -15.77 16.35 -4.82
CA SER A 160 -15.36 17.22 -5.94
C SER A 160 -15.44 16.48 -7.28
N PHE A 161 -15.09 15.19 -7.32
CA PHE A 161 -15.30 14.37 -8.52
C PHE A 161 -16.78 14.17 -8.86
N VAL A 162 -17.61 13.80 -7.88
CA VAL A 162 -19.05 13.53 -8.11
C VAL A 162 -19.81 14.80 -8.51
N SER A 163 -19.34 15.97 -8.07
CA SER A 163 -19.88 17.28 -8.48
C SER A 163 -19.33 17.81 -9.79
N GLY A 164 -18.37 17.12 -10.43
CA GLY A 164 -17.76 17.54 -11.70
C GLY A 164 -16.74 18.68 -11.56
N LYS A 165 -16.37 19.07 -10.33
CA LYS A 165 -15.36 20.11 -10.06
C LYS A 165 -13.93 19.64 -10.33
N THR A 166 -13.71 18.34 -10.43
CA THR A 166 -12.39 17.74 -10.68
C THR A 166 -12.48 16.76 -11.84
N VAL A 167 -11.52 16.86 -12.76
CA VAL A 167 -11.43 15.98 -13.93
C VAL A 167 -10.86 14.61 -13.53
N LEU A 168 -11.56 13.54 -13.89
CA LEU A 168 -11.06 12.17 -13.76
C LEU A 168 -10.01 11.92 -14.86
N ARG A 169 -8.79 11.53 -14.45
CA ARG A 169 -7.70 11.21 -15.39
C ARG A 169 -7.73 9.77 -15.89
N ASP A 170 -8.43 8.90 -15.18
CA ASP A 170 -8.63 7.49 -15.51
C ASP A 170 -10.12 7.24 -15.76
N SER A 171 -10.44 6.30 -16.65
CA SER A 171 -11.81 5.92 -17.02
C SER A 171 -12.04 4.41 -16.98
N THR A 172 -11.21 3.65 -16.27
CA THR A 172 -11.21 2.18 -16.23
C THR A 172 -12.58 1.63 -15.86
N VAL A 173 -13.14 2.05 -14.72
CA VAL A 173 -14.45 1.59 -14.24
C VAL A 173 -15.55 2.03 -15.20
N LEU A 174 -15.49 3.27 -15.69
CA LEU A 174 -16.51 3.79 -16.62
C LEU A 174 -16.56 2.96 -17.91
N LYS A 175 -15.41 2.74 -18.56
CA LYS A 175 -15.30 1.95 -19.80
C LYS A 175 -15.74 0.50 -19.60
N ILE A 176 -15.32 -0.13 -18.50
CA ILE A 176 -15.72 -1.51 -18.21
C ILE A 176 -17.23 -1.59 -18.02
N MET A 177 -17.83 -0.70 -17.22
CA MET A 177 -19.27 -0.72 -16.99
C MET A 177 -20.07 -0.42 -18.27
N GLU A 178 -19.56 0.49 -19.12
CA GLU A 178 -20.16 0.82 -20.42
C GLU A 178 -20.18 -0.37 -21.38
N ARG A 179 -19.10 -1.16 -21.47
CA ARG A 179 -19.08 -2.37 -22.32
C ARG A 179 -19.99 -3.49 -21.80
N ASN A 180 -20.38 -3.43 -20.52
CA ASN A 180 -21.00 -4.53 -19.80
C ASN A 180 -22.48 -4.28 -19.42
N LEU A 181 -23.23 -3.59 -20.29
CA LEU A 181 -24.63 -3.18 -20.05
C LEU A 181 -25.60 -4.34 -19.71
N LYS A 182 -25.29 -5.58 -20.10
CA LYS A 182 -26.14 -6.75 -19.84
C LYS A 182 -26.10 -7.22 -18.39
N TRP A 183 -25.16 -6.73 -17.59
CA TRP A 183 -25.03 -7.11 -16.17
C TRP A 183 -26.25 -6.63 -15.40
N SER A 184 -26.85 -7.52 -14.60
CA SER A 184 -28.10 -7.26 -13.90
C SER A 184 -28.33 -8.28 -12.78
N ASN A 185 -29.21 -7.90 -11.84
CA ASN A 185 -29.45 -8.64 -10.59
C ASN A 185 -28.14 -8.94 -9.86
N MET A 186 -27.38 -7.90 -9.57
CA MET A 186 -26.01 -7.97 -9.03
C MET A 186 -25.87 -7.19 -7.73
N ALA A 187 -24.83 -7.53 -6.94
CA ALA A 187 -24.32 -6.65 -5.90
C ALA A 187 -22.94 -6.14 -6.33
N ILE A 188 -22.71 -4.83 -6.15
CA ILE A 188 -21.41 -4.21 -6.38
C ILE A 188 -20.64 -4.25 -5.06
N VAL A 189 -19.43 -4.80 -5.09
CA VAL A 189 -18.49 -4.86 -3.98
C VAL A 189 -17.27 -4.05 -4.37
N GLY A 190 -16.91 -3.03 -3.60
CA GLY A 190 -15.81 -2.13 -3.94
C GLY A 190 -14.76 -2.05 -2.85
N ASP A 191 -13.51 -2.14 -3.25
CA ASP A 191 -12.34 -1.73 -2.48
C ASP A 191 -12.32 -0.19 -2.33
N PHE A 192 -12.24 0.26 -1.08
CA PHE A 192 -12.22 1.65 -0.66
C PHE A 192 -10.97 1.99 0.16
N THR A 193 -9.85 1.32 -0.10
CA THR A 193 -8.54 1.74 0.39
C THR A 193 -8.01 2.98 -0.35
N GLY A 194 -6.94 3.58 0.17
CA GLY A 194 -6.47 4.89 -0.27
C GLY A 194 -6.08 4.98 -1.74
N SER A 195 -5.62 3.89 -2.37
CA SER A 195 -5.29 3.86 -3.80
C SER A 195 -6.54 3.87 -4.69
N MET A 196 -7.68 3.41 -4.16
CA MET A 196 -8.88 3.18 -4.96
C MET A 196 -9.76 4.40 -5.18
N THR A 197 -9.53 5.52 -4.50
CA THR A 197 -10.43 6.69 -4.57
C THR A 197 -10.75 7.20 -5.98
N PRO A 198 -9.79 7.31 -6.93
CA PRO A 198 -10.12 7.72 -8.29
C PRO A 198 -11.10 6.76 -8.99
N TYR A 199 -11.03 5.46 -8.70
CA TYR A 199 -11.94 4.45 -9.25
C TYR A 199 -13.28 4.43 -8.52
N ILE A 200 -13.29 4.67 -7.21
CA ILE A 200 -14.51 4.88 -6.42
C ILE A 200 -15.33 6.05 -6.97
N ALA A 201 -14.66 7.16 -7.27
CA ALA A 201 -15.31 8.32 -7.88
C ALA A 201 -15.98 7.95 -9.22
N GLN A 202 -15.34 7.10 -10.02
CA GLN A 202 -15.93 6.57 -11.25
C GLN A 202 -17.15 5.68 -10.97
N VAL A 203 -17.13 4.82 -9.94
CA VAL A 203 -18.31 4.01 -9.55
C VAL A 203 -19.50 4.92 -9.21
N LEU A 204 -19.26 5.97 -8.41
CA LEU A 204 -20.31 6.91 -8.02
C LEU A 204 -20.82 7.74 -9.19
N LEU A 205 -19.93 8.20 -10.08
CA LEU A 205 -20.31 8.92 -11.28
C LEU A 205 -21.11 8.05 -12.24
N TRP A 206 -20.65 6.82 -12.50
CA TRP A 206 -21.41 5.84 -13.28
C TRP A 206 -22.79 5.59 -12.69
N HIS A 207 -22.87 5.45 -11.36
CA HIS A 207 -24.15 5.25 -10.69
C HIS A 207 -25.08 6.46 -10.84
N LYS A 208 -24.56 7.68 -10.64
CA LYS A 208 -25.28 8.95 -10.83
C LYS A 208 -25.85 9.10 -12.24
N LEU A 209 -25.04 8.78 -13.26
CA LEU A 209 -25.43 8.91 -14.67
C LEU A 209 -26.45 7.84 -15.11
N ASN A 210 -26.57 6.74 -14.37
CA ASN A 210 -27.41 5.59 -14.73
C ASN A 210 -28.41 5.23 -13.63
N LEU A 211 -28.86 6.19 -12.80
CA LEU A 211 -29.62 5.93 -11.58
C LEU A 211 -30.85 5.03 -11.81
N ASP A 212 -31.70 5.37 -12.76
CA ASP A 212 -32.96 4.64 -13.00
C ASP A 212 -32.73 3.21 -13.48
N VAL A 213 -31.70 3.02 -14.31
CA VAL A 213 -31.29 1.70 -14.82
C VAL A 213 -30.64 0.88 -13.71
N ASN A 214 -29.77 1.50 -12.92
CA ASN A 214 -29.00 0.85 -11.87
C ASN A 214 -29.86 0.46 -10.67
N GLN A 215 -30.89 1.24 -10.34
CA GLN A 215 -31.86 0.88 -9.30
C GLN A 215 -32.60 -0.44 -9.62
N LYS A 216 -32.74 -0.80 -10.91
CA LYS A 216 -33.33 -2.07 -11.34
C LYS A 216 -32.30 -3.21 -11.35
N LYS A 217 -31.07 -2.92 -11.78
CA LYS A 217 -29.99 -3.91 -11.99
C LYS A 217 -29.22 -4.28 -10.72
N ILE A 218 -29.01 -3.34 -9.82
CA ILE A 218 -28.21 -3.50 -8.60
C ILE A 218 -29.15 -3.83 -7.43
N LYS A 219 -28.69 -4.64 -6.47
CA LYS A 219 -29.40 -4.93 -5.22
C LYS A 219 -28.75 -4.29 -4.01
N ARG A 220 -27.43 -4.12 -4.05
CA ARG A 220 -26.65 -3.53 -2.95
C ARG A 220 -25.31 -3.02 -3.46
N PHE A 221 -24.83 -1.96 -2.82
CA PHE A 221 -23.41 -1.63 -2.80
C PHE A 221 -22.84 -2.04 -1.45
N VAL A 222 -21.71 -2.75 -1.48
CA VAL A 222 -20.92 -3.15 -0.32
C VAL A 222 -19.51 -2.60 -0.53
N PHE A 223 -18.97 -1.90 0.45
CA PHE A 223 -17.64 -1.30 0.37
C PHE A 223 -16.79 -1.80 1.53
N PHE A 224 -15.48 -1.94 1.33
CA PHE A 224 -14.57 -2.34 2.39
C PHE A 224 -13.31 -1.48 2.43
N ASN A 225 -12.71 -1.33 3.62
CA ASN A 225 -11.53 -0.48 3.84
C ASN A 225 -10.37 -1.20 4.54
N ASP A 226 -10.39 -2.54 4.55
CA ASP A 226 -9.41 -3.40 5.22
C ASP A 226 -9.31 -3.20 6.74
N GLY A 227 -10.48 -3.11 7.38
CA GLY A 227 -10.60 -3.36 8.82
C GLY A 227 -10.59 -2.13 9.72
N ASP A 228 -11.13 -0.99 9.27
CA ASP A 228 -11.38 0.20 10.11
C ASP A 228 -10.16 0.69 10.91
N GLN A 229 -9.01 0.80 10.24
CA GLN A 229 -7.71 1.18 10.87
C GLN A 229 -7.22 0.22 11.96
N LYS A 230 -7.72 -1.01 12.00
CA LYS A 230 -7.05 -2.06 12.78
C LYS A 230 -5.58 -2.10 12.43
N LEU A 231 -4.75 -2.28 13.46
CA LEU A 231 -3.33 -2.56 13.26
C LEU A 231 -3.19 -3.82 12.41
N ASP A 232 -2.17 -3.87 11.56
CA ASP A 232 -2.01 -4.96 10.59
C ASP A 232 -1.96 -6.34 11.27
N MET A 233 -1.35 -6.41 12.47
CA MET A 233 -1.30 -7.63 13.30
C MET A 233 -2.68 -8.10 13.83
N ASP A 234 -3.66 -7.19 13.90
CA ASP A 234 -5.01 -7.47 14.38
C ASP A 234 -5.99 -7.84 13.25
N LYS A 235 -5.56 -7.72 11.99
CA LYS A 235 -6.35 -8.07 10.80
C LYS A 235 -6.40 -9.58 10.59
N LYS A 236 -7.19 -10.26 11.43
CA LYS A 236 -7.39 -11.71 11.37
C LYS A 236 -8.40 -12.09 10.28
N ILE A 237 -7.97 -12.96 9.36
CA ILE A 237 -8.79 -13.50 8.27
C ILE A 237 -10.16 -13.99 8.78
N GLY A 238 -11.23 -13.48 8.17
CA GLY A 238 -12.62 -13.78 8.50
C GLY A 238 -13.24 -12.83 9.53
N THR A 239 -12.43 -11.96 10.13
CA THR A 239 -12.84 -10.98 11.14
C THR A 239 -12.13 -9.63 10.95
N THR A 240 -11.61 -9.37 9.75
CA THR A 240 -10.90 -8.13 9.43
C THR A 240 -11.83 -6.94 9.60
N GLY A 241 -13.08 -7.05 9.18
CA GLY A 241 -14.10 -6.00 9.40
C GLY A 241 -14.02 -4.87 8.39
N GLY A 242 -14.45 -3.65 8.74
CA GLY A 242 -14.40 -2.54 7.78
C GLY A 242 -15.33 -2.69 6.59
N ILE A 243 -16.46 -3.41 6.76
CA ILE A 243 -17.43 -3.66 5.70
C ILE A 243 -18.65 -2.77 5.90
N TYR A 244 -18.96 -1.97 4.89
CA TYR A 244 -20.05 -1.02 4.85
C TYR A 244 -20.99 -1.37 3.71
N HIS A 245 -22.25 -0.97 3.83
CA HIS A 245 -23.25 -1.29 2.81
C HIS A 245 -24.36 -0.27 2.78
N THR A 246 -24.95 -0.09 1.60
CA THR A 246 -26.02 0.88 1.41
C THR A 246 -27.34 0.35 1.94
N GLN A 247 -28.20 1.22 2.48
CA GLN A 247 -29.58 0.84 2.81
C GLN A 247 -30.51 0.97 1.60
N LYS A 248 -30.28 2.00 0.77
CA LYS A 248 -31.03 2.30 -0.45
C LYS A 248 -30.06 2.52 -1.62
N LEU A 249 -30.57 2.45 -2.85
CA LEU A 249 -29.78 2.68 -4.07
C LEU A 249 -29.90 4.12 -4.61
N LYS A 250 -30.40 5.05 -3.79
CA LYS A 250 -30.38 6.48 -4.15
C LYS A 250 -28.95 7.03 -4.00
N LEU A 251 -28.59 7.99 -4.84
CA LEU A 251 -27.22 8.54 -4.91
C LEU A 251 -26.66 8.92 -3.52
N ASP A 252 -27.40 9.70 -2.73
CA ASP A 252 -26.94 10.14 -1.40
C ASP A 252 -26.65 8.96 -0.46
N SER A 253 -27.43 7.88 -0.55
CA SER A 253 -27.18 6.70 0.28
C SER A 253 -25.87 6.04 -0.12
N VAL A 254 -25.57 5.96 -1.42
CA VAL A 254 -24.32 5.37 -1.91
C VAL A 254 -23.12 6.26 -1.56
N VAL A 255 -23.25 7.57 -1.76
CA VAL A 255 -22.21 8.56 -1.41
C VAL A 255 -21.95 8.57 0.09
N ASN A 256 -22.98 8.52 0.93
CA ASN A 256 -22.80 8.50 2.38
C ASN A 256 -22.15 7.19 2.86
N THR A 257 -22.53 6.04 2.28
CA THR A 257 -21.84 4.77 2.57
C THR A 257 -20.37 4.84 2.16
N ALA A 258 -20.07 5.35 0.96
CA ALA A 258 -18.71 5.58 0.47
C ALA A 258 -17.87 6.43 1.43
N ILE A 259 -18.41 7.59 1.86
CA ILE A 259 -17.75 8.48 2.82
C ILE A 259 -17.55 7.79 4.17
N ALA A 260 -18.53 7.02 4.64
CA ALA A 260 -18.41 6.28 5.90
C ALA A 260 -17.28 5.25 5.83
N THR A 261 -17.18 4.51 4.71
CA THR A 261 -16.11 3.54 4.48
C THR A 261 -14.73 4.20 4.49
N ILE A 262 -14.57 5.30 3.75
CA ILE A 262 -13.34 6.07 3.75
C ILE A 262 -13.00 6.53 5.17
N LYS A 263 -13.96 7.09 5.92
CA LYS A 263 -13.73 7.54 7.29
C LYS A 263 -13.36 6.43 8.26
N GLY A 264 -13.80 5.20 7.99
CA GLY A 264 -13.44 4.03 8.79
C GLY A 264 -11.96 3.68 8.64
N GLY A 265 -11.38 3.82 7.45
CA GLY A 265 -10.04 3.34 7.14
C GLY A 265 -9.64 3.55 5.70
N PHE A 266 -8.34 3.40 5.41
CA PHE A 266 -7.79 3.53 4.06
C PHE A 266 -6.83 2.37 3.70
N GLY A 267 -6.87 1.24 4.42
CA GLY A 267 -5.92 0.13 4.25
C GLY A 267 -4.81 0.07 5.30
N GLY A 268 -3.68 -0.55 4.95
CA GLY A 268 -2.47 -0.68 5.80
C GLY A 268 -1.31 -1.40 5.09
N ASP A 269 -1.07 -2.65 5.46
CA ASP A 269 0.03 -3.56 5.05
C ASP A 269 0.02 -4.07 3.60
N GLY A 270 -0.94 -3.66 2.75
CA GLY A 270 -0.99 -4.00 1.33
C GLY A 270 -2.06 -5.03 0.97
N PRO A 271 -2.09 -6.23 1.58
CA PRO A 271 -3.21 -7.15 1.40
C PRO A 271 -4.53 -6.62 1.94
N GLU A 272 -5.65 -7.00 1.35
CA GLU A 272 -6.98 -6.46 1.73
C GLU A 272 -8.05 -7.54 1.91
N ASN A 273 -9.21 -7.19 2.48
CA ASN A 273 -10.25 -8.13 2.87
C ASN A 273 -11.41 -8.28 1.86
N ASP A 274 -11.07 -8.43 0.58
CA ASP A 274 -12.01 -8.55 -0.53
C ASP A 274 -13.00 -9.71 -0.34
N VAL A 275 -12.53 -10.88 0.11
CA VAL A 275 -13.36 -12.09 0.17
C VAL A 275 -14.39 -12.00 1.29
N GLU A 276 -14.05 -11.42 2.44
CA GLU A 276 -14.99 -11.12 3.53
C GLU A 276 -16.12 -10.21 3.03
N ALA A 277 -15.79 -9.16 2.26
CA ALA A 277 -16.78 -8.26 1.66
C ALA A 277 -17.68 -8.97 0.64
N LEU A 278 -17.12 -9.84 -0.21
CA LEU A 278 -17.88 -10.67 -1.14
C LEU A 278 -18.82 -11.65 -0.42
N LEU A 279 -18.35 -12.28 0.65
CA LEU A 279 -19.16 -13.20 1.46
C LEU A 279 -20.29 -12.46 2.16
N PHE A 280 -20.02 -11.25 2.67
CA PHE A 280 -21.06 -10.37 3.21
C PHE A 280 -22.11 -10.04 2.13
N ALA A 281 -21.69 -9.59 0.95
CA ALA A 281 -22.59 -9.26 -0.15
C ALA A 281 -23.45 -10.46 -0.58
N GLN A 282 -22.83 -11.64 -0.69
CA GLN A 282 -23.52 -12.89 -1.00
C GLN A 282 -24.58 -13.24 0.07
N LYS A 283 -24.22 -13.15 1.36
CA LYS A 283 -25.11 -13.48 2.48
C LYS A 283 -26.31 -12.54 2.53
N GLN A 284 -26.08 -11.24 2.35
CA GLN A 284 -27.13 -10.22 2.41
C GLN A 284 -28.02 -10.18 1.17
N ASN A 285 -27.57 -10.77 0.05
CA ASN A 285 -28.27 -10.69 -1.23
C ASN A 285 -28.36 -12.06 -1.92
N PRO A 286 -29.00 -13.07 -1.31
CA PRO A 286 -28.96 -14.45 -1.81
C PRO A 286 -29.56 -14.60 -3.22
N LYS A 287 -30.46 -13.68 -3.62
CA LYS A 287 -31.15 -13.68 -4.92
C LYS A 287 -30.33 -13.10 -6.07
N VAL A 288 -29.15 -12.49 -5.83
CA VAL A 288 -28.32 -11.97 -6.93
C VAL A 288 -27.78 -13.10 -7.80
N LYS A 289 -27.65 -12.83 -9.09
CA LYS A 289 -27.08 -13.74 -10.09
C LYS A 289 -25.56 -13.80 -10.01
N HIS A 290 -24.92 -12.67 -9.68
CA HIS A 290 -23.46 -12.55 -9.59
C HIS A 290 -23.08 -11.36 -8.69
N LEU A 291 -21.81 -11.32 -8.30
CA LEU A 291 -21.17 -10.21 -7.61
C LEU A 291 -20.23 -9.52 -8.59
N VAL A 292 -20.09 -8.20 -8.47
CA VAL A 292 -19.11 -7.42 -9.22
C VAL A 292 -18.13 -6.84 -8.22
N LEU A 293 -16.88 -7.28 -8.25
CA LEU A 293 -15.80 -6.76 -7.40
C LEU A 293 -15.06 -5.66 -8.15
N ILE A 294 -14.91 -4.48 -7.56
CA ILE A 294 -14.02 -3.41 -8.02
C ILE A 294 -12.79 -3.45 -7.11
N ALA A 295 -11.62 -3.77 -7.66
CA ALA A 295 -10.42 -4.03 -6.87
C ALA A 295 -9.16 -3.40 -7.47
N ASP A 296 -8.15 -3.16 -6.63
CA ASP A 296 -6.82 -2.72 -7.02
C ASP A 296 -5.97 -3.89 -7.54
N ASN A 297 -5.41 -3.76 -8.75
CA ASN A 297 -4.48 -4.75 -9.29
C ASN A 297 -3.20 -4.90 -8.44
N TRP A 298 -2.83 -3.88 -7.68
CA TRP A 298 -1.59 -3.85 -6.89
C TRP A 298 -1.71 -4.48 -5.50
N SER A 299 -2.94 -4.74 -5.04
CA SER A 299 -3.21 -5.38 -3.74
C SER A 299 -3.53 -6.87 -3.92
N THR A 300 -3.11 -7.70 -2.96
CA THR A 300 -3.51 -9.13 -2.86
C THR A 300 -4.66 -9.29 -1.87
N MET A 301 -5.41 -10.39 -1.95
CA MET A 301 -6.48 -10.69 -1.00
C MET A 301 -5.93 -11.36 0.26
N ARG A 302 -5.91 -10.64 1.39
CA ARG A 302 -5.57 -11.16 2.73
C ARG A 302 -6.30 -12.45 3.04
N ASP A 303 -7.56 -12.50 2.65
CA ASP A 303 -8.53 -13.52 3.01
C ASP A 303 -8.82 -14.50 1.85
N ILE A 304 -7.90 -14.64 0.88
CA ILE A 304 -8.03 -15.56 -0.26
C ILE A 304 -8.38 -17.01 0.16
N LYS A 305 -7.95 -17.44 1.34
CA LYS A 305 -8.28 -18.77 1.91
C LYS A 305 -9.79 -18.99 2.09
N LEU A 306 -10.58 -17.92 2.20
CA LEU A 306 -12.03 -17.96 2.33
C LEU A 306 -12.76 -18.08 1.00
N MET A 307 -12.08 -17.91 -0.14
CA MET A 307 -12.66 -17.86 -1.49
C MET A 307 -13.56 -19.06 -1.80
N LYS A 308 -13.23 -20.25 -1.27
CA LYS A 308 -14.03 -21.48 -1.43
C LYS A 308 -15.48 -21.37 -0.89
N LYS A 309 -15.76 -20.37 -0.05
CA LYS A 309 -17.09 -20.11 0.51
C LYS A 309 -17.96 -19.28 -0.45
N ILE A 310 -17.40 -18.69 -1.50
CA ILE A 310 -18.13 -17.95 -2.52
C ILE A 310 -18.81 -18.94 -3.48
N LYS A 311 -20.13 -18.80 -3.62
CA LYS A 311 -21.00 -19.65 -4.45
C LYS A 311 -21.55 -18.93 -5.67
N LYS A 312 -21.45 -17.60 -5.71
CA LYS A 312 -21.91 -16.76 -6.81
C LYS A 312 -20.73 -16.42 -7.74
N PRO A 313 -20.94 -16.33 -9.07
CA PRO A 313 -19.93 -15.79 -9.97
C PRO A 313 -19.45 -14.41 -9.56
N VAL A 314 -18.14 -14.21 -9.55
CA VAL A 314 -17.50 -12.92 -9.26
C VAL A 314 -16.91 -12.34 -10.54
N ARG A 315 -17.44 -11.20 -10.96
CA ARG A 315 -16.90 -10.41 -12.07
C ARG A 315 -15.96 -9.37 -11.49
N VAL A 316 -14.67 -9.49 -11.74
CA VAL A 316 -13.65 -8.59 -11.20
C VAL A 316 -13.40 -7.47 -12.20
N VAL A 317 -13.74 -6.25 -11.83
CA VAL A 317 -13.32 -5.00 -12.47
C VAL A 317 -11.99 -4.62 -11.84
N LEU A 318 -10.91 -4.84 -12.57
CA LEU A 318 -9.56 -4.73 -12.05
C LEU A 318 -8.94 -3.39 -12.46
N CYS A 319 -8.68 -2.55 -11.46
CA CYS A 319 -8.22 -1.19 -11.61
C CYS A 319 -6.69 -1.12 -11.55
N GLY A 320 -6.08 -0.12 -12.21
CA GLY A 320 -4.63 0.09 -12.13
C GLY A 320 -3.77 -0.93 -12.88
N VAL A 321 -4.36 -1.72 -13.79
CA VAL A 321 -3.62 -2.67 -14.63
C VAL A 321 -2.76 -1.90 -15.64
N GLN A 322 -1.46 -1.82 -15.38
CA GLN A 322 -0.47 -1.26 -16.32
C GLN A 322 0.34 -2.33 -17.05
N ASN A 323 0.58 -3.46 -16.37
CA ASN A 323 1.34 -4.61 -16.87
C ASN A 323 0.49 -5.88 -16.71
N ALA A 324 0.95 -6.80 -15.88
CA ALA A 324 0.27 -8.05 -15.58
C ALA A 324 -0.91 -7.83 -14.63
N VAL A 325 -1.99 -8.53 -14.93
CA VAL A 325 -3.08 -8.80 -14.00
C VAL A 325 -2.57 -9.64 -12.83
N ASN A 326 -2.96 -9.27 -11.61
CA ASN A 326 -2.75 -10.04 -10.40
C ASN A 326 -3.49 -11.39 -10.48
N VAL A 327 -2.73 -12.47 -10.31
CA VAL A 327 -3.19 -13.85 -10.47
C VAL A 327 -4.25 -14.26 -9.43
N GLU A 328 -4.29 -13.61 -8.27
CA GLU A 328 -5.29 -13.92 -7.25
C GLU A 328 -6.71 -13.59 -7.74
N TYR A 329 -6.88 -12.47 -8.44
CA TYR A 329 -8.16 -12.10 -9.05
C TYR A 329 -8.54 -12.99 -10.23
N LEU A 330 -7.56 -13.45 -11.03
CA LEU A 330 -7.81 -14.48 -12.06
C LEU A 330 -8.31 -15.78 -11.42
N ASN A 331 -7.69 -16.18 -10.31
CA ASN A 331 -8.07 -17.39 -9.57
C ASN A 331 -9.46 -17.26 -8.93
N LEU A 332 -9.81 -16.08 -8.42
CA LEU A 332 -11.14 -15.77 -7.91
C LEU A 332 -12.21 -15.89 -9.00
N ALA A 333 -12.01 -15.22 -10.13
CA ALA A 333 -12.93 -15.28 -11.26
C ALA A 333 -13.06 -16.72 -11.79
N TYR A 334 -11.93 -17.43 -11.97
CA TYR A 334 -11.93 -18.83 -12.42
C TYR A 334 -12.74 -19.74 -11.49
N ARG A 335 -12.45 -19.73 -10.18
CA ARG A 335 -13.09 -20.63 -9.21
C ARG A 335 -14.57 -20.34 -9.01
N THR A 336 -14.96 -19.07 -9.15
CA THR A 336 -16.36 -18.66 -9.00
C THR A 336 -17.15 -18.78 -10.31
N LYS A 337 -16.52 -19.20 -11.42
CA LYS A 337 -17.12 -19.20 -12.78
C LYS A 337 -17.54 -17.79 -13.21
N GLY A 338 -16.80 -16.79 -12.74
CA GLY A 338 -16.94 -15.39 -13.10
C GLY A 338 -15.97 -14.98 -14.22
N SER A 339 -15.53 -13.73 -14.17
CA SER A 339 -14.76 -13.09 -15.24
C SER A 339 -13.85 -11.99 -14.70
N VAL A 340 -12.80 -11.63 -15.44
CA VAL A 340 -11.93 -10.48 -15.13
C VAL A 340 -12.07 -9.43 -16.23
N HIS A 341 -12.06 -8.15 -15.86
CA HIS A 341 -12.29 -7.02 -16.75
C HIS A 341 -11.22 -5.98 -16.49
N THR A 342 -10.47 -5.62 -17.52
CA THR A 342 -9.45 -4.57 -17.50
C THR A 342 -9.93 -3.39 -18.36
N ILE A 343 -9.19 -2.28 -18.36
CA ILE A 343 -9.55 -1.15 -19.22
C ILE A 343 -9.59 -1.54 -20.71
N GLU A 344 -8.78 -2.52 -21.15
CA GLU A 344 -8.69 -2.92 -22.55
C GLU A 344 -9.55 -4.12 -22.92
N GLU A 345 -9.75 -5.10 -22.02
CA GLU A 345 -10.38 -6.39 -22.38
C GLU A 345 -11.28 -7.00 -21.30
N ASP A 346 -12.25 -7.80 -21.74
CA ASP A 346 -13.20 -8.56 -20.91
C ASP A 346 -12.97 -10.07 -21.04
N ILE A 347 -12.58 -10.73 -19.96
CA ILE A 347 -12.11 -12.13 -19.94
C ILE A 347 -13.18 -13.03 -19.30
N TYR A 348 -14.15 -13.48 -20.10
CA TYR A 348 -15.32 -14.23 -19.63
C TYR A 348 -15.12 -15.73 -19.42
N ASN A 349 -14.29 -16.37 -20.24
CA ASN A 349 -14.30 -17.82 -20.41
C ASN A 349 -13.17 -18.52 -19.65
N LEU A 350 -12.72 -17.97 -18.51
CA LEU A 350 -11.61 -18.53 -17.72
C LEU A 350 -11.84 -20.02 -17.38
N ILE A 351 -13.08 -20.39 -17.05
CA ILE A 351 -13.46 -21.77 -16.69
C ILE A 351 -13.26 -22.78 -17.83
N LYS A 352 -13.16 -22.34 -19.08
CA LYS A 352 -12.94 -23.23 -20.24
C LYS A 352 -11.48 -23.65 -20.39
N ILE A 353 -10.55 -22.96 -19.70
CA ILE A 353 -9.13 -23.27 -19.75
C ILE A 353 -8.91 -24.55 -18.94
N LYS A 354 -8.39 -25.58 -19.60
CA LYS A 354 -8.07 -26.87 -18.98
C LYS A 354 -6.68 -26.82 -18.33
N GLU A 355 -6.44 -27.74 -17.40
CA GLU A 355 -5.13 -27.92 -16.75
C GLU A 355 -4.00 -27.97 -17.79
N GLY A 356 -2.90 -27.23 -17.55
CA GLY A 356 -1.79 -27.05 -18.48
C GLY A 356 -2.03 -25.98 -19.57
N GLY A 357 -3.30 -25.60 -19.81
CA GLY A 357 -3.69 -24.58 -20.78
C GLY A 357 -3.19 -23.18 -20.40
N THR A 358 -3.07 -22.32 -21.41
CA THR A 358 -2.56 -20.95 -21.25
C THR A 358 -3.50 -19.90 -21.82
N ILE A 359 -3.46 -18.70 -21.26
CA ILE A 359 -4.16 -17.51 -21.75
C ILE A 359 -3.21 -16.32 -21.80
N MET A 360 -3.39 -15.45 -22.79
CA MET A 360 -2.73 -14.15 -22.88
C MET A 360 -3.69 -13.08 -22.37
N ILE A 361 -3.21 -12.25 -21.45
CA ILE A 361 -3.96 -11.10 -20.90
C ILE A 361 -2.98 -9.93 -20.84
N ASN A 362 -3.33 -8.82 -21.47
CA ASN A 362 -2.53 -7.60 -21.52
C ASN A 362 -1.04 -7.83 -21.86
N GLY A 363 -0.77 -8.66 -22.89
CA GLY A 363 0.58 -9.00 -23.32
C GLY A 363 1.35 -9.99 -22.42
N HIS A 364 0.74 -10.48 -21.34
CA HIS A 364 1.34 -11.45 -20.43
C HIS A 364 0.70 -12.82 -20.53
N LYS A 365 1.52 -13.87 -20.42
CA LYS A 365 1.07 -15.27 -20.51
C LYS A 365 0.81 -15.84 -19.12
N TYR A 366 -0.28 -16.58 -19.00
CA TYR A 366 -0.69 -17.25 -17.77
C TYR A 366 -0.95 -18.72 -18.06
N ARG A 367 -0.59 -19.61 -17.14
CA ARG A 367 -0.85 -21.06 -17.22
C ARG A 367 -1.71 -21.51 -16.06
N LEU A 368 -2.72 -22.33 -16.36
CA LEU A 368 -3.46 -23.06 -15.33
C LEU A 368 -2.65 -24.28 -14.89
N LYS A 369 -2.28 -24.34 -13.62
CA LYS A 369 -1.61 -25.48 -12.99
C LYS A 369 -2.25 -25.78 -11.64
N LYS A 370 -2.55 -27.03 -11.33
CA LYS A 370 -3.22 -27.48 -10.09
C LYS A 370 -4.48 -26.66 -9.78
N GLY A 371 -5.25 -26.30 -10.81
CA GLY A 371 -6.47 -25.49 -10.66
C GLY A 371 -6.24 -24.05 -10.18
N GLN A 372 -5.07 -23.48 -10.47
CA GLN A 372 -4.73 -22.06 -10.25
C GLN A 372 -3.91 -21.50 -11.41
N PHE A 373 -4.16 -20.25 -11.79
CA PHE A 373 -3.36 -19.51 -12.75
C PHE A 373 -2.07 -19.00 -12.11
N TYR A 374 -0.99 -19.12 -12.87
CA TYR A 374 0.31 -18.52 -12.60
C TYR A 374 0.76 -17.76 -13.84
N LYS A 375 1.40 -16.60 -13.65
CA LYS A 375 2.11 -15.91 -14.73
C LYS A 375 3.34 -16.74 -15.12
N ILE A 376 3.61 -16.89 -16.42
CA ILE A 376 4.74 -17.66 -16.96
C ILE A 376 5.60 -16.85 -17.92
#